data_AF-A0A847VB13-F1
#
_entry.id   AF-A0A847VB13-F1
#
_cell.length_a   1.000
_cell.length_b   1.000
_cell.length_c   1.000
_cell.angle_alpha   90.00
_cell.angle_beta   90.00
_cell.angle_gamma   90.00
#
_symmetry.space_group_name_H-M   'P 1'
#
loop_
_entity.id
_entity.type
_entity.pdbx_description
1 polymer ?
#
loop_
_entity_poly.entity_id
_entity_poly.type
_entity_poly.pdbx_seq_one_letter_code
_entity_poly.pdbx_strand_id
1 'polypeptide(L)'
;MTFERRLDLEWHHRPGTTRSRIAAADTGRTVLEVIEEIRPTLEKAGVPVRVSEYLDEGDEEMMVNGLDLGQVLVRVKESHDYCHARSRREEMDTCRHPLAEDPEIAAGYTEFMLRKALLLVIEGED
;
A
#
# COMPACT_ATOMS: atom_id res chain seq x y z
N MET A 1 20.54 -9.49 -14.82
CA MET A 1 20.66 -8.23 -14.04
C MET A 1 20.30 -8.59 -12.61
N THR A 2 21.19 -8.35 -11.66
CA THR A 2 20.88 -8.56 -10.24
C THR A 2 20.08 -7.34 -9.80
N PHE A 3 18.78 -7.48 -9.60
CA PHE A 3 18.00 -6.40 -8.96
C PHE A 3 18.53 -6.24 -7.54
N GLU A 4 19.07 -5.07 -7.22
CA GLU A 4 19.43 -4.72 -5.86
C GLU A 4 18.11 -4.57 -5.09
N ARG A 5 17.80 -5.54 -4.23
CA ARG A 5 16.57 -5.56 -3.43
C ARG A 5 16.62 -4.40 -2.46
N ARG A 6 15.86 -3.33 -2.73
CA ARG A 6 15.71 -2.15 -1.86
C ARG A 6 14.26 -1.70 -1.86
N LEU A 7 13.90 -0.88 -0.88
CA LEU A 7 12.60 -0.20 -0.82
C LEU A 7 12.84 1.31 -0.77
N ASP A 8 12.65 1.98 -1.90
CA ASP A 8 12.62 3.44 -1.99
C ASP A 8 11.16 3.89 -2.05
N LEU A 9 10.69 4.57 -1.01
CA LEU A 9 9.41 5.26 -0.99
C LEU A 9 9.62 6.74 -1.28
N GLU A 10 8.91 7.25 -2.27
CA GLU A 10 8.79 8.69 -2.56
C GLU A 10 7.35 9.10 -2.30
N TRP A 11 7.15 10.07 -1.40
CA TRP A 11 5.85 10.59 -1.05
C TRP A 11 5.75 12.05 -1.46
N HIS A 12 4.89 12.34 -2.43
CA HIS A 12 4.63 13.67 -2.94
C HIS A 12 3.30 14.15 -2.38
N HIS A 13 3.30 15.29 -1.69
CA HIS A 13 2.10 15.78 -1.03
C HIS A 13 2.06 17.30 -0.91
N ARG A 14 0.87 17.84 -0.69
CA ARG A 14 0.67 19.27 -0.45
C ARG A 14 1.29 19.72 0.88
N PRO A 15 1.77 20.97 0.97
CA PRO A 15 2.17 21.57 2.24
C PRO A 15 1.07 21.45 3.30
N GLY A 16 1.44 21.06 4.52
CA GLY A 16 0.51 20.87 5.63
C GLY A 16 -0.15 19.49 5.68
N THR A 17 0.08 18.62 4.69
CA THR A 17 -0.29 17.20 4.78
C THR A 17 0.60 16.52 5.82
N THR A 18 -0.02 15.88 6.81
CA THR A 18 0.70 15.23 7.93
C THR A 18 0.60 13.71 7.89
N ARG A 19 -0.27 13.17 7.03
CA ARG A 19 -0.53 11.73 6.87
C ARG A 19 -0.86 11.44 5.42
N SER A 20 -0.39 10.30 4.94
CA SER A 20 -0.80 9.80 3.63
C SER A 20 -2.29 9.47 3.61
N ARG A 21 -2.95 9.73 2.48
CA ARG A 21 -4.32 9.28 2.23
C ARG A 21 -4.42 7.77 2.07
N ILE A 22 -3.32 7.06 1.77
CA ILE A 22 -3.32 5.60 1.70
C ILE A 22 -3.16 5.04 3.11
N ALA A 23 -4.26 4.52 3.65
CA ALA A 23 -4.31 3.84 4.94
C ALA A 23 -5.01 2.47 4.82
N ALA A 24 -4.57 1.53 5.63
CA ALA A 24 -5.18 0.23 5.77
C ALA A 24 -6.58 0.36 6.39
N ALA A 25 -7.59 -0.22 5.74
CA ALA A 25 -8.98 -0.11 6.18
C ALA A 25 -9.27 -0.88 7.48
N ASP A 26 -8.52 -1.95 7.75
CA ASP A 26 -8.67 -2.83 8.92
C ASP A 26 -7.89 -2.37 10.15
N THR A 27 -6.76 -1.68 9.97
CA THR A 27 -5.90 -1.23 11.08
C THR A 27 -5.81 0.29 11.23
N GLY A 28 -6.21 1.05 10.20
CA GLY A 28 -6.08 2.51 10.14
C GLY A 28 -4.63 2.99 9.94
N ARG A 29 -3.66 2.08 9.80
CA ARG A 29 -2.25 2.43 9.62
C ARG A 29 -1.98 2.94 8.21
N THR A 30 -1.26 4.05 8.12
CA THR A 30 -0.76 4.61 6.87
C THR A 30 0.38 3.77 6.30
N VAL A 31 0.67 3.95 5.00
CA VAL A 31 1.83 3.29 4.36
C VAL A 31 3.15 3.58 5.08
N LEU A 32 3.35 4.83 5.54
CA LEU A 32 4.54 5.22 6.29
C LEU A 32 4.66 4.44 7.61
N GLU A 33 3.57 4.31 8.36
CA GLU A 33 3.55 3.55 9.61
C GLU A 33 3.85 2.06 9.37
N VAL A 34 3.29 1.48 8.30
CA VAL A 34 3.57 0.09 7.91
C VAL A 34 5.04 -0.08 7.53
N ILE A 35 5.63 0.86 6.78
CA ILE A 35 7.05 0.81 6.39
C ILE A 35 7.95 0.91 7.62
N GLU A 36 7.69 1.85 8.53
CA GLU A 36 8.49 1.97 9.76
C GLU A 36 8.41 0.72 10.64
N GLU A 37 7.26 0.04 10.67
CA GLU A 37 7.12 -1.22 11.37
C GLU A 37 7.96 -2.35 10.75
N ILE A 38 7.94 -2.49 9.42
CA ILE A 38 8.64 -3.59 8.72
C ILE A 38 10.11 -3.29 8.44
N ARG A 39 10.53 -2.02 8.49
CA ARG A 39 11.89 -1.54 8.22
C ARG A 39 12.97 -2.39 8.91
N PRO A 40 12.90 -2.65 10.24
CA PRO A 40 13.94 -3.44 10.90
C PRO A 40 14.08 -4.87 10.34
N THR A 41 12.97 -5.46 9.88
CA THR A 41 12.97 -6.81 9.29
C THR A 41 13.61 -6.78 7.90
N LEU A 42 13.29 -5.78 7.09
CA LEU A 42 13.86 -5.59 5.75
C LEU A 42 15.37 -5.32 5.82
N GLU A 43 15.79 -4.38 6.68
CA GLU A 43 17.20 -4.03 6.83
C GLU A 43 18.03 -5.22 7.35
N LYS A 44 17.48 -6.01 8.28
CA LYS A 44 18.11 -7.26 8.74
C LYS A 44 18.25 -8.30 7.61
N ALA A 45 17.34 -8.30 6.64
CA ALA A 45 17.41 -9.14 5.45
C ALA A 45 18.34 -8.57 4.35
N GLY A 46 19.01 -7.44 4.60
CA GLY A 46 19.88 -6.78 3.64
C GLY A 46 19.13 -5.96 2.59
N VAL A 47 17.87 -5.62 2.82
CA VAL A 47 17.05 -4.76 1.97
C VAL A 47 17.04 -3.35 2.56
N PRO A 48 17.84 -2.39 2.04
CA PRO A 48 17.84 -1.03 2.56
C PRO A 48 16.50 -0.34 2.28
N VAL A 49 16.06 0.48 3.24
CA VAL A 49 14.78 1.20 3.18
C VAL A 49 15.05 2.71 3.19
N ARG A 50 14.62 3.39 2.13
CA ARG A 50 14.68 4.85 2.00
C ARG A 50 13.28 5.41 1.90
N VAL A 51 13.01 6.48 2.65
CA VAL A 51 11.77 7.26 2.55
C VAL A 51 12.18 8.69 2.22
N SER A 52 11.55 9.28 1.20
CA SER A 52 11.80 10.65 0.76
C SER A 52 10.48 11.37 0.58
N GLU A 53 10.38 12.58 1.14
CA GLU A 53 9.17 13.40 1.12
C GLU A 53 9.40 14.61 0.22
N TYR A 54 8.43 14.88 -0.66
CA TYR A 54 8.46 15.95 -1.64
C TYR A 54 7.20 16.80 -1.52
N LEU A 55 7.38 18.11 -1.44
CA LEU A 55 6.26 19.05 -1.42
C LEU A 55 5.87 19.41 -2.85
N ASP A 56 4.61 19.17 -3.20
CA ASP A 56 4.02 19.47 -4.51
C ASP A 56 2.67 20.20 -4.33
N GLU A 57 2.28 21.04 -5.29
CA GLU A 57 0.94 21.65 -5.33
C GLU A 57 -0.11 20.71 -5.94
N GLY A 58 0.33 19.62 -6.58
CA GLY A 58 -0.50 18.57 -7.18
C GLY A 58 -1.32 17.73 -6.18
N ASP A 59 -1.91 16.65 -6.69
CA ASP A 59 -2.53 15.64 -5.84
C ASP A 59 -1.46 14.77 -5.16
N GLU A 60 -1.85 14.04 -4.11
CA GLU A 60 -0.91 13.17 -3.42
C GLU A 60 -0.51 12.01 -4.32
N GLU A 61 0.80 11.80 -4.48
CA GLU A 61 1.36 10.68 -5.22
C GLU A 61 2.32 9.89 -4.32
N MET A 62 2.32 8.57 -4.48
CA MET A 62 3.17 7.68 -3.69
C MET A 62 3.82 6.64 -4.60
N MET A 63 5.14 6.72 -4.71
CA MET A 63 5.94 5.85 -5.55
C MET A 63 6.77 4.91 -4.69
N VAL A 64 6.81 3.63 -5.06
CA VAL A 64 7.70 2.63 -4.44
C VAL A 64 8.58 2.04 -5.54
N ASN A 65 9.91 2.16 -5.38
CA ASN A 65 10.91 1.78 -6.39
C ASN A 65 10.58 2.30 -7.81
N GLY A 66 10.02 3.51 -7.89
CA GLY A 66 9.63 4.14 -9.17
C GLY A 66 8.29 3.65 -9.75
N LEU A 67 7.50 2.86 -9.02
CA LEU A 67 6.16 2.41 -9.40
C LEU A 67 5.08 3.10 -8.57
N ASP A 68 3.97 3.48 -9.19
CA ASP A 68 2.80 4.04 -8.50
C ASP A 68 2.17 3.00 -7.56
N LEU A 69 2.19 3.29 -6.25
CA LEU A 69 1.71 2.37 -5.24
C LEU A 69 0.21 2.10 -5.37
N GLY A 70 -0.58 3.10 -5.77
CA GLY A 70 -2.01 2.95 -6.01
C GLY A 70 -2.30 1.91 -7.09
N GLN A 71 -1.56 1.95 -8.20
CA GLN A 71 -1.66 0.96 -9.28
C GLN A 71 -1.24 -0.44 -8.83
N VAL A 72 -0.17 -0.57 -8.05
CA VAL A 72 0.26 -1.85 -7.49
C VAL A 72 -0.82 -2.42 -6.56
N LEU A 73 -1.43 -1.57 -5.72
CA LEU A 73 -2.49 -1.97 -4.81
C LEU A 73 -3.76 -2.43 -5.53
N VAL A 74 -4.12 -1.78 -6.64
CA VAL A 74 -5.23 -2.25 -7.51
C VAL A 74 -4.96 -3.67 -7.99
N ARG A 75 -3.75 -3.96 -8.52
CA ARG A 75 -3.38 -5.31 -8.97
C ARG A 75 -3.42 -6.34 -7.85
N VAL A 76 -2.94 -5.97 -6.66
CA VAL A 76 -2.97 -6.82 -5.47
C VAL A 76 -4.40 -7.14 -5.06
N LYS A 77 -5.28 -6.13 -5.06
CA LYS A 77 -6.69 -6.27 -4.73
C LYS A 77 -7.42 -7.15 -5.74
N GLU A 78 -7.23 -6.91 -7.04
CA GLU A 78 -7.82 -7.76 -8.09
C GLU A 78 -7.38 -9.22 -7.95
N SER A 79 -6.08 -9.45 -7.69
CA SER A 79 -5.54 -10.80 -7.47
C SER A 79 -6.11 -11.45 -6.20
N HIS A 80 -6.25 -10.68 -5.13
CA HIS A 80 -6.86 -11.15 -3.88
C HIS A 80 -8.33 -11.50 -4.11
N ASP A 81 -9.12 -10.59 -4.68
CA ASP A 81 -10.54 -10.77 -4.94
C ASP A 81 -10.78 -11.96 -5.90
N TYR A 82 -9.92 -12.17 -6.90
CA TYR A 82 -9.96 -13.36 -7.75
C TYR A 82 -9.74 -14.66 -6.97
N CYS A 83 -8.72 -14.72 -6.12
CA CYS A 83 -8.43 -15.90 -5.29
C CYS A 83 -9.54 -16.18 -4.26
N HIS A 84 -10.25 -15.15 -3.81
CA HIS A 84 -11.36 -15.23 -2.87
C HIS A 84 -12.75 -15.32 -3.55
N ALA A 85 -12.83 -15.31 -4.88
CA ALA A 85 -14.09 -15.28 -5.65
C ALA A 85 -14.98 -16.55 -5.56
N ARG A 86 -14.71 -17.49 -4.65
CA ARG A 86 -15.52 -18.70 -4.47
C ARG A 86 -16.32 -18.73 -3.16
N SER A 87 -17.13 -17.69 -2.95
CA SER A 87 -18.52 -17.79 -2.45
C SER A 87 -19.29 -16.48 -2.65
N ARG A 88 -19.44 -16.02 -3.91
CA ARG A 88 -20.27 -14.85 -4.26
C ARG A 88 -21.77 -14.98 -3.85
N ARG A 89 -22.19 -16.13 -3.31
CA ARG A 89 -23.54 -16.44 -2.85
C ARG A 89 -23.71 -16.26 -1.32
N GLU A 90 -22.61 -16.18 -0.55
CA GLU A 90 -22.63 -15.92 0.90
C GLU A 90 -22.21 -14.47 1.24
N GLU A 91 -21.39 -13.82 0.41
CA GLU A 91 -20.87 -12.46 0.64
C GLU A 91 -21.92 -11.34 0.54
N MET A 92 -23.00 -11.53 -0.22
CA MET A 92 -24.04 -10.48 -0.36
C MET A 92 -24.92 -10.32 0.88
N ASP A 93 -24.87 -11.25 1.86
CA ASP A 93 -25.79 -11.26 3.00
C ASP A 93 -25.22 -10.62 4.29
N THR A 94 -23.91 -10.32 4.40
CA THR A 94 -23.34 -10.12 5.76
C THR A 94 -22.34 -8.98 6.02
N CYS A 95 -21.85 -8.20 5.06
CA CYS A 95 -20.76 -7.23 5.37
C CYS A 95 -20.95 -5.84 4.77
N ARG A 96 -21.83 -5.02 5.34
CA ARG A 96 -21.67 -3.56 5.34
C ARG A 96 -21.00 -3.14 6.64
N HIS A 97 -19.69 -2.84 6.58
CA HIS A 97 -18.99 -2.23 7.70
C HIS A 97 -19.34 -0.72 7.75
N PRO A 98 -19.65 -0.14 8.93
CA PRO A 98 -20.13 1.25 9.06
C PRO A 98 -19.11 2.34 8.75
N LEU A 99 -17.89 1.99 8.32
CA LEU A 99 -16.85 2.94 7.87
C LEU A 99 -16.66 2.95 6.34
N ALA A 100 -17.45 2.18 5.60
CA ALA A 100 -17.38 2.12 4.13
C ALA A 100 -18.00 3.35 3.42
N GLU A 101 -18.30 4.43 4.16
CA GLU A 101 -19.03 5.59 3.67
C GLU A 101 -18.13 6.76 3.22
N ASP A 102 -16.82 6.68 3.45
CA ASP A 102 -15.87 7.68 2.95
C ASP A 102 -15.13 7.16 1.70
N PRO A 103 -15.52 7.60 0.49
CA PRO A 103 -14.89 7.17 -0.76
C PRO A 103 -13.43 7.62 -0.91
N GLU A 104 -12.95 8.58 -0.10
CA GLU A 104 -11.55 9.01 -0.11
C GLU A 104 -10.67 8.15 0.82
N ILE A 105 -11.26 7.44 1.78
CA ILE A 105 -10.60 6.44 2.66
C ILE A 105 -10.79 5.01 2.11
N ALA A 106 -11.78 4.80 1.23
CA ALA A 106 -12.27 3.48 0.84
C ALA A 106 -11.76 2.96 -0.52
N ALA A 107 -10.45 2.82 -0.68
CA ALA A 107 -9.98 1.80 -1.64
C ALA A 107 -10.10 0.37 -1.05
N GLY A 108 -10.35 0.25 0.26
CA GLY A 108 -10.65 -1.04 0.90
C GLY A 108 -9.46 -1.99 0.95
N TYR A 109 -8.23 -1.45 0.96
CA TYR A 109 -7.03 -2.25 1.12
C TYR A 109 -6.82 -2.61 2.59
N THR A 110 -6.59 -3.88 2.87
CA THR A 110 -6.13 -4.31 4.20
C THR A 110 -4.64 -4.03 4.36
N GLU A 111 -4.16 -3.98 5.59
CA GLU A 111 -2.72 -3.87 5.87
C GLU A 111 -1.93 -5.03 5.22
N PHE A 112 -2.54 -6.22 5.14
CA PHE A 112 -1.98 -7.35 4.40
C PHE A 112 -1.75 -7.01 2.91
N MET A 113 -2.71 -6.35 2.26
CA MET A 113 -2.55 -5.91 0.86
C MET A 113 -1.45 -4.87 0.72
N LEU A 114 -1.34 -3.91 1.67
CA LEU A 114 -0.23 -2.94 1.69
C LEU A 114 1.12 -3.65 1.78
N ARG A 115 1.29 -4.54 2.77
CA ARG A 115 2.53 -5.30 2.95
C ARG A 115 2.87 -6.15 1.72
N LYS A 116 1.86 -6.77 1.10
CA LYS A 116 2.03 -7.57 -0.12
C LYS A 116 2.46 -6.70 -1.32
N ALA A 117 1.87 -5.53 -1.49
CA ALA A 117 2.26 -4.59 -2.54
C ALA A 117 3.73 -4.17 -2.40
N LEU A 118 4.16 -3.80 -1.19
CA LEU A 118 5.56 -3.44 -0.92
C LEU A 118 6.51 -4.60 -1.23
N LEU A 119 6.17 -5.83 -0.83
CA LEU A 119 6.97 -7.01 -1.13
C LEU A 119 7.09 -7.28 -2.63
N LEU A 120 5.99 -7.22 -3.38
CA LEU A 120 6.01 -7.39 -4.84
C LEU A 120 6.94 -6.39 -5.52
N VAL A 121 6.95 -5.15 -5.05
CA VAL A 121 7.81 -4.10 -5.60
C VAL A 121 9.29 -4.31 -5.24
N ILE A 122 9.59 -4.90 -4.07
CA ILE A 122 10.96 -5.27 -3.68
C ILE A 122 11.47 -6.47 -4.49
N GLU A 123 10.62 -7.47 -4.71
CA GLU A 123 11.00 -8.72 -5.39
C GLU A 123 11.10 -8.55 -6.91
N GLY A 124 10.31 -7.64 -7.49
CA GLY A 124 10.16 -7.45 -8.92
C GLY A 124 9.10 -8.37 -9.51
N GLU A 125 8.48 -7.96 -10.63
CA GLU A 125 7.69 -8.87 -11.47
C GLU A 125 8.68 -9.72 -12.29
N ASP A 126 8.67 -11.05 -12.10
CA ASP A 126 9.43 -12.02 -12.93
C ASP A 126 9.02 -11.99 -14.41
#